data_AF-A0A7C8NT06-F1
#
_entry.id   AF-A0A7C8NT06-F1
#
_cell.length_a   1.000
_cell.length_b   1.000
_cell.length_c   1.000
_cell.angle_alpha   90.00
_cell.angle_beta   90.00
_cell.angle_gamma   90.00
#
_symmetry.space_group_name_H-M   'P 1'
#
loop_
_entity.id
_entity.type
_entity.pdbx_description
1 polymer ?
#
loop_
_entity_poly.entity_id
_entity_poly.type
_entity_poly.pdbx_seq_one_letter_code
_entity_poly.pdbx_strand_id
1 'polypeptide(L)'
;MTVEQVPHWVQPSHPNFITIKTYKEGSFSKYASASNPVPANTVVADFSAATPASEKAYSSVQVSETDHIELNSDLLYANHSCNPNVVFDTDKGEVRTGARYVPTKVLSGQFINSHIRRLQEKRDAAAGKA
;
A
#
# COMPACT_ATOMS: atom_id res chain seq x y z
N MET A 1 15.59 -10.46 1.04
CA MET A 1 15.57 -10.98 2.44
C MET A 1 14.29 -10.46 3.07
N THR A 2 13.48 -11.30 3.70
CA THR A 2 12.27 -10.83 4.39
C THR A 2 12.70 -10.25 5.74
N VAL A 3 12.75 -8.92 5.85
CA VAL A 3 12.77 -8.28 7.16
C VAL A 3 11.38 -8.47 7.73
N GLU A 4 11.24 -9.34 8.73
CA GLU A 4 9.97 -9.52 9.42
C GLU A 4 9.72 -8.30 10.30
N GLN A 5 8.65 -7.56 9.99
CA GLN A 5 8.23 -6.43 10.80
C GLN A 5 7.59 -6.94 12.09
N VAL A 6 8.22 -6.68 13.22
CA VAL A 6 7.61 -6.86 14.54
C VAL A 6 6.74 -5.63 14.82
N PRO A 7 5.41 -5.79 14.97
CA PRO A 7 4.53 -4.65 15.22
C PRO A 7 4.92 -3.93 16.51
N HIS A 8 5.20 -2.63 16.37
CA HIS A 8 5.60 -1.75 17.47
C HIS A 8 4.60 -0.59 17.66
N TRP A 9 3.54 -0.55 16.85
CA TRP A 9 2.44 0.42 16.94
C TRP A 9 1.31 -0.10 17.82
N VAL A 10 0.42 0.81 18.22
CA VAL A 10 -0.84 0.46 18.89
C VAL A 10 -1.71 -0.36 17.94
N GLN A 11 -2.22 -1.50 18.39
CA GLN A 11 -3.14 -2.34 17.62
C GLN A 11 -4.56 -2.33 18.24
N PRO A 12 -5.61 -1.97 17.48
CA PRO A 12 -5.56 -1.55 16.09
C PRO A 12 -5.07 -0.10 15.94
N SER A 13 -4.23 0.13 14.94
CA SER A 13 -3.69 1.44 14.53
C SER A 13 -4.77 2.36 13.95
N HIS A 14 -5.83 1.78 13.37
CA HIS A 14 -6.95 2.49 12.76
C HIS A 14 -8.28 1.95 13.29
N PRO A 15 -8.60 2.14 14.59
CA PRO A 15 -9.70 1.47 15.28
C PRO A 15 -11.09 1.72 14.69
N ASN A 16 -11.27 2.84 13.99
CA ASN A 16 -12.55 3.22 13.40
C ASN A 16 -12.91 2.44 12.14
N PHE A 17 -11.93 1.79 11.50
CA PHE A 17 -12.13 1.13 10.21
C PHE A 17 -11.50 -0.25 10.12
N ILE A 18 -10.40 -0.51 10.82
CA ILE A 18 -9.58 -1.72 10.65
C ILE A 18 -9.62 -2.55 11.93
N THR A 19 -9.90 -3.84 11.76
CA THR A 19 -9.71 -4.87 12.79
C THR A 19 -8.79 -5.95 12.23
N ILE A 20 -7.87 -6.44 13.07
CA ILE A 20 -6.96 -7.54 12.70
C ILE A 20 -7.52 -8.87 13.19
N LYS A 21 -7.58 -9.84 12.27
CA LYS A 21 -8.07 -11.20 12.54
C LYS A 21 -6.98 -12.21 12.26
N THR A 22 -6.89 -13.23 13.10
CA THR A 22 -6.05 -14.41 12.90
C THR A 22 -6.92 -15.55 12.38
N TYR A 23 -6.54 -16.22 11.29
CA TYR A 23 -7.32 -17.33 10.71
C TYR A 23 -6.67 -18.71 10.87
N LYS A 24 -5.39 -18.77 11.27
CA LYS A 24 -4.65 -20.00 11.55
C LYS A 24 -3.48 -19.72 12.50
N GLU A 25 -2.83 -20.76 12.99
CA GLU A 25 -1.56 -20.64 13.71
C GLU A 25 -0.36 -20.44 12.76
N GLY A 26 0.72 -19.85 13.26
CA GLY A 26 1.99 -19.67 12.54
C GLY A 26 2.05 -18.46 11.59
N SER A 27 2.95 -18.50 10.61
CA SER A 27 3.22 -17.39 9.69
C SER A 27 2.09 -17.14 8.69
N PHE A 28 1.98 -15.88 8.21
CA PHE A 28 0.96 -15.44 7.25
C PHE A 28 -0.48 -15.77 7.70
N SER A 29 -0.72 -15.67 9.00
CA SER A 29 -1.96 -16.07 9.68
C SER A 29 -2.95 -14.94 9.90
N LYS A 30 -2.57 -13.69 9.61
CA LYS A 30 -3.35 -12.49 9.94
C LYS A 30 -3.86 -11.78 8.69
N TYR A 31 -4.96 -11.07 8.84
CA TYR A 31 -5.51 -10.20 7.80
C TYR A 31 -6.26 -9.02 8.40
N ALA A 32 -6.23 -7.90 7.69
CA ALA A 32 -7.04 -6.72 7.98
C ALA A 32 -8.47 -6.90 7.45
N SER A 33 -9.46 -6.55 8.26
CA SER A 33 -10.88 -6.60 7.93
C SER A 33 -11.57 -5.32 8.39
N ALA A 34 -12.59 -4.89 7.65
CA ALA A 34 -13.38 -3.74 8.07
C ALA A 34 -14.16 -4.05 9.35
N SER A 35 -14.15 -3.13 10.32
CA SER A 35 -14.95 -3.24 11.56
C SER A 35 -16.45 -3.07 11.31
N ASN A 36 -16.81 -2.34 10.26
CA ASN A 36 -18.18 -1.98 9.88
C ASN A 36 -18.27 -1.79 8.35
N PRO A 37 -19.48 -1.75 7.77
CA PRO A 37 -19.64 -1.32 6.38
C PRO A 37 -18.99 0.05 6.15
N VAL A 38 -18.21 0.16 5.08
CA VAL A 38 -17.53 1.40 4.69
C VAL A 38 -18.01 1.81 3.29
N PRO A 39 -18.53 3.03 3.10
CA PRO A 39 -18.90 3.54 1.77
C PRO A 39 -17.72 3.53 0.80
N ALA A 40 -17.99 3.43 -0.50
CA ALA A 40 -16.96 3.62 -1.52
C ALA A 40 -16.35 5.03 -1.45
N ASN A 41 -15.09 5.18 -1.90
CA ASN A 41 -14.37 6.45 -1.90
C ASN A 41 -14.17 7.05 -0.49
N THR A 42 -14.04 6.21 0.54
CA THR A 42 -13.75 6.63 1.93
C THR A 42 -12.28 6.41 2.24
N VAL A 43 -11.61 7.40 2.84
CA VAL A 43 -10.26 7.22 3.38
C VAL A 43 -10.36 6.43 4.68
N VAL A 44 -9.66 5.30 4.76
CA VAL A 44 -9.71 4.39 5.91
C VAL A 44 -8.39 4.33 6.68
N ALA A 45 -7.30 4.78 6.06
CA ALA A 45 -5.99 4.91 6.67
C ALA A 45 -5.15 5.94 5.89
N ASP A 46 -4.08 6.43 6.51
CA ASP A 46 -3.08 7.29 5.88
C ASP A 46 -1.66 6.79 6.17
N PHE A 47 -0.67 7.38 5.52
CA PHE A 47 0.75 7.00 5.66
C PHE A 47 1.48 7.88 6.69
N SER A 48 0.78 8.53 7.63
CA SER A 48 1.40 9.44 8.60
C SER A 48 2.44 8.77 9.52
N ALA A 49 2.28 7.47 9.80
CA ALA A 49 3.23 6.66 10.57
C ALA A 49 4.39 6.11 9.73
N ALA A 50 4.34 6.28 8.40
CA ALA A 50 5.29 5.65 7.51
C ALA A 50 6.68 6.28 7.61
N THR A 51 7.71 5.44 7.50
CA THR A 51 9.11 5.87 7.49
C THR A 51 9.82 5.35 6.25
N PRO A 52 10.85 6.03 5.74
CA PRO A 52 11.67 5.50 4.65
C PRO A 52 12.20 4.10 4.98
N ALA A 53 12.08 3.19 4.02
CA ALA A 53 12.65 1.85 4.08
C ALA A 53 13.98 1.86 3.32
N SER A 54 15.06 1.39 3.94
CA SER A 54 16.37 1.32 3.30
C SER A 54 16.46 0.22 2.24
N GLU A 55 15.56 -0.77 2.30
CA GLU A 55 15.59 -1.96 1.45
C GLU A 55 14.16 -2.36 1.06
N LYS A 56 14.00 -2.95 -0.13
CA LYS A 56 12.73 -3.55 -0.53
C LYS A 56 12.45 -4.80 0.30
N ALA A 57 11.32 -4.78 1.00
CA ALA A 57 10.81 -5.90 1.79
C ALA A 57 9.38 -6.26 1.38
N TYR A 58 8.91 -7.43 1.83
CA TYR A 58 7.52 -7.85 1.67
C TYR A 58 6.54 -6.86 2.32
N SER A 59 6.94 -6.22 3.42
CA SER A 59 6.19 -5.21 4.16
C SER A 59 6.26 -3.81 3.56
N SER A 60 7.29 -3.53 2.76
CA SER A 60 7.53 -2.19 2.23
C SER A 60 6.60 -1.84 1.07
N VAL A 61 6.20 -0.57 0.98
CA VAL A 61 5.48 -0.01 -0.17
C VAL A 61 6.42 0.89 -0.94
N GLN A 62 6.52 0.67 -2.26
CA GLN A 62 7.23 1.57 -3.14
C GLN A 62 6.40 2.83 -3.37
N VAL A 63 6.97 4.01 -3.07
CA VAL A 63 6.29 5.31 -3.21
C VAL A 63 6.92 6.21 -4.26
N SER A 64 8.14 5.89 -4.69
CA SER A 64 8.80 6.49 -5.85
C SER A 64 9.63 5.42 -6.60
N GLU A 65 10.35 5.78 -7.65
CA GLU A 65 11.24 4.83 -8.35
C GLU A 65 12.27 4.18 -7.44
N THR A 66 12.85 4.97 -6.55
CA THR A 66 13.97 4.57 -5.70
C THR A 66 13.57 4.40 -4.25
N ASP A 67 12.40 4.94 -3.86
CA ASP A 67 12.05 5.07 -2.46
C ASP A 67 10.94 4.10 -2.09
N HIS A 68 11.19 3.43 -0.97
CA HIS A 68 10.23 2.59 -0.30
C HIS A 68 9.93 3.17 1.08
N ILE A 69 8.77 2.83 1.61
CA ILE A 69 8.38 3.12 2.99
C ILE A 69 7.98 1.84 3.71
N GLU A 70 8.23 1.79 5.01
CA GLU A 70 7.51 0.91 5.92
C GLU A 70 6.31 1.68 6.47
N LEU A 71 5.12 1.09 6.38
CA LEU A 71 3.87 1.77 6.76
C LEU A 71 3.69 1.90 8.28
N ASN A 72 4.43 1.11 9.06
CA ASN A 72 4.39 1.07 10.53
C ASN A 72 2.97 1.08 11.12
N SER A 73 2.07 0.33 10.50
CA SER A 73 0.66 0.25 10.89
C SER A 73 0.07 -1.10 10.51
N ASP A 74 -1.18 -1.33 10.90
CA ASP A 74 -1.91 -2.57 10.59
C ASP A 74 -2.17 -2.79 9.10
N LEU A 75 -1.85 -1.81 8.25
CA LEU A 75 -1.75 -1.99 6.81
C LEU A 75 -0.73 -3.07 6.41
N LEU A 76 0.21 -3.43 7.31
CA LEU A 76 1.05 -4.63 7.17
C LEU A 76 0.22 -5.90 6.89
N TYR A 77 -0.99 -5.99 7.42
CA TYR A 77 -1.89 -7.14 7.26
C TYR A 77 -2.88 -6.99 6.11
N ALA A 78 -2.71 -5.97 5.26
CA ALA A 78 -3.48 -5.85 4.02
C ALA A 78 -2.96 -6.89 3.00
N ASN A 79 -3.76 -7.94 2.80
CA ASN A 79 -3.39 -9.03 1.90
C ASN A 79 -3.73 -8.72 0.45
N HIS A 80 -2.96 -9.32 -0.47
CA HIS A 80 -3.23 -9.26 -1.90
C HIS A 80 -4.57 -9.93 -2.27
N SER A 81 -5.30 -9.34 -3.22
CA SER A 81 -6.56 -9.88 -3.74
C SER A 81 -6.67 -9.63 -5.23
N CYS A 82 -7.19 -10.62 -5.97
CA CYS A 82 -7.56 -10.47 -7.38
C CYS A 82 -8.80 -9.59 -7.60
N ASN A 83 -9.56 -9.31 -6.54
CA ASN A 83 -10.68 -8.38 -6.54
C ASN A 83 -10.55 -7.46 -5.30
N PRO A 84 -9.65 -6.46 -5.36
CA PRO A 84 -9.37 -5.61 -4.21
C PRO A 84 -10.58 -4.73 -3.87
N ASN A 85 -10.70 -4.37 -2.59
CA ASN A 85 -11.72 -3.45 -2.08
C ASN A 85 -11.14 -2.10 -1.64
N VAL A 86 -9.81 -1.97 -1.57
CA VAL A 86 -9.09 -0.74 -1.24
C VAL A 86 -7.99 -0.44 -2.25
N VAL A 87 -7.62 0.83 -2.36
CA VAL A 87 -6.48 1.34 -3.14
C VAL A 87 -5.51 2.03 -2.20
N PHE A 88 -4.22 1.75 -2.38
CA PHE A 88 -3.14 2.50 -1.78
C PHE A 88 -2.77 3.62 -2.76
N ASP A 89 -3.13 4.86 -2.42
CA ASP A 89 -2.84 6.05 -3.22
C ASP A 89 -1.54 6.67 -2.68
N THR A 90 -0.41 6.32 -3.30
CA THR A 90 0.93 6.75 -2.86
C THR A 90 1.20 8.23 -3.13
N ASP A 91 0.51 8.83 -4.10
CA ASP A 91 0.64 10.26 -4.40
C ASP A 91 0.02 11.11 -3.27
N LYS A 92 -1.05 10.61 -2.66
CA LYS A 92 -1.73 11.27 -1.52
C LYS A 92 -1.31 10.74 -0.16
N GLY A 93 -0.66 9.59 -0.11
CA GLY A 93 -0.31 8.90 1.13
C GLY A 93 -1.54 8.39 1.90
N GLU A 94 -2.54 7.85 1.19
CA GLU A 94 -3.79 7.38 1.80
C GLU A 94 -4.21 5.99 1.32
N VAL A 95 -5.03 5.31 2.12
CA VAL A 95 -5.75 4.09 1.71
C VAL A 95 -7.23 4.38 1.63
N ARG A 96 -7.82 4.06 0.48
CA ARG A 96 -9.20 4.42 0.17
C ARG A 96 -10.02 3.23 -0.30
N THR A 97 -11.28 3.14 0.14
CA THR A 97 -12.21 2.10 -0.30
C THR A 97 -12.74 2.30 -1.71
N GLY A 98 -13.22 1.21 -2.31
CA GLY A 98 -13.91 1.24 -3.58
C GLY A 98 -12.99 1.00 -4.78
N ALA A 99 -11.92 0.22 -4.62
CA ALA A 99 -11.04 -0.18 -5.72
C ALA A 99 -11.81 -0.74 -6.94
N ARG A 100 -12.83 -1.58 -6.68
CA ARG A 100 -13.74 -2.10 -7.71
C ARG A 100 -14.49 -1.02 -8.50
N TYR A 101 -14.71 0.14 -7.89
CA TYR A 101 -15.49 1.24 -8.46
C TYR A 101 -14.60 2.38 -8.98
N VAL A 102 -13.28 2.25 -8.90
CA VAL A 102 -12.37 3.23 -9.49
C VAL A 102 -12.52 3.14 -11.02
N PRO A 103 -13.05 4.19 -11.68
CA PRO A 103 -13.30 4.15 -13.12
C PRO A 103 -12.00 3.92 -13.89
N THR A 104 -12.04 3.21 -15.02
CA THR A 104 -10.87 3.03 -15.89
C THR A 104 -10.26 4.36 -16.32
N LYS A 105 -11.06 5.44 -16.42
CA LYS A 105 -10.56 6.80 -16.66
C LYS A 105 -9.67 7.31 -15.51
N VAL A 106 -10.05 7.04 -14.26
CA VAL A 106 -9.22 7.36 -13.10
C VAL A 106 -7.98 6.49 -13.10
N LEU A 107 -8.07 5.17 -13.36
CA LEU A 107 -6.91 4.28 -13.48
C LEU A 107 -6.00 4.62 -14.67
N SER A 108 -6.54 5.21 -15.74
CA SER A 108 -5.74 5.68 -16.88
C SER A 108 -4.94 6.94 -16.56
N GLY A 109 -5.36 7.71 -15.55
CA GLY A 109 -4.60 8.83 -14.98
C GLY A 109 -3.74 8.43 -13.78
N GLN A 110 -4.24 7.51 -12.93
CA GLN A 110 -3.55 6.80 -11.85
C GLN A 110 -2.87 5.58 -12.46
N PHE A 111 -1.88 5.86 -13.28
CA PHE A 111 -1.12 4.82 -13.93
C PHE A 111 -0.44 3.96 -12.85
N ILE A 112 -0.85 2.70 -12.79
CA ILE A 112 -0.08 1.66 -12.13
C ILE A 112 1.29 1.66 -12.81
N ASN A 113 2.28 2.30 -12.19
CA ASN A 113 3.67 2.46 -12.65
C ASN A 113 3.95 3.41 -13.85
N SER A 114 3.18 4.50 -14.10
CA SER A 114 3.60 5.53 -15.11
C SER A 114 4.88 6.21 -14.70
N HIS A 115 5.06 6.44 -13.40
CA HIS A 115 6.27 7.05 -12.88
C HIS A 115 7.48 6.20 -13.29
N ILE A 116 7.42 4.88 -13.08
CA ILE A 116 8.46 3.94 -13.52
C ILE A 116 8.67 3.98 -15.04
N ARG A 117 7.59 3.99 -15.85
CA ARG A 117 7.74 4.11 -17.32
C ARG A 117 8.39 5.43 -17.74
N ARG A 118 7.91 6.56 -17.21
CA ARG A 118 8.45 7.90 -17.50
C ARG A 118 9.90 8.03 -17.06
N LEU A 119 10.31 7.32 -16.02
CA LEU A 119 11.68 7.32 -15.53
C LEU A 119 12.57 6.36 -16.30
N GLN A 120 12.06 5.19 -16.71
CA GLN A 120 12.74 4.32 -17.67
C GLN A 120 12.97 5.06 -18.98
N GLU A 121 11.97 5.77 -19.51
CA GLU A 121 12.11 6.63 -20.69
C GLU A 121 13.17 7.71 -20.48
N LYS A 122 13.21 8.37 -19.32
CA LYS A 122 14.25 9.36 -18.98
C LYS A 122 15.64 8.73 -18.86
N ARG A 123 15.77 7.59 -18.20
CA ARG A 123 17.02 6.83 -18.04
C ARG A 123 17.54 6.40 -19.41
N ASP A 124 16.70 5.82 -20.24
CA ASP A 124 17.05 5.32 -21.56
C ASP A 124 17.41 6.49 -22.50
N ALA A 125 16.71 7.62 -22.41
CA ALA A 125 17.07 8.85 -23.11
C ALA A 125 18.39 9.48 -22.62
N ALA A 126 18.76 9.30 -21.35
CA ALA A 126 20.04 9.74 -20.79
C ALA A 126 21.20 8.79 -21.18
N ALA A 127 20.94 7.48 -21.26
CA ALA A 127 21.91 6.47 -21.68
C ALA A 127 22.22 6.52 -23.19
N GLY A 128 21.27 6.97 -24.02
CA GLY A 128 21.48 7.17 -25.46
C GLY A 128 22.17 8.49 -25.86
N LYS A 129 22.64 9.28 -24.89
CA LYS A 129 23.35 10.57 -25.11
C LYS A 129 24.85 10.50 -24.79
N ALA A 130 25.42 9.30 -24.63
CA ALA A 130 26.86 9.08 -24.45
C ALA A 130 27.56 8.78 -25.79
#